data_AF-A0A818YWU7-F1
#
_entry.id   AF-A0A818YWU7-F1
#
_cell.length_a   1.000
_cell.length_b   1.000
_cell.length_c   1.000
_cell.angle_alpha   90.00
_cell.angle_beta   90.00
_cell.angle_gamma   90.00
#
_symmetry.space_group_name_H-M   'P 1'
#
loop_
_entity.id
_entity.type
_entity.pdbx_description
1 polymer ?
#
loop_
_entity_poly.entity_id
_entity_poly.type
_entity_poly.pdbx_seq_one_letter_code
_entity_poly.pdbx_strand_id
1 'polypeptide(L)'
;IARMLTNNRVLLSKIKVIISSATLHPSVPKLFQNIKHVKFSEFTDTNMPALHSVERFSRPKENIINIVKELYKVNQCCRLLAEVSQKTIVGYPLVQSQSSSTQKKYLQKGSVFFSTTVAETSLTFPSLKYVVDTGMINVPIFDIGDRRMILKEVPAAESTIKQRYGRLGRTQPGEYYALYDPEHKKKQFPIPQICQSDLISIEFSLRKSPLKNGLDYLKQFLPEQPTSAAIYYTTQELVRMQIKWRNVF
;
A
#
# COMPACT_ATOMS: atom_id res chain seq x y z
N ILE A 1 -13.90 16.39 -3.32
CA ILE A 1 -13.62 16.75 -4.74
C ILE A 1 -14.82 16.43 -5.63
N ALA A 2 -15.20 15.15 -5.80
CA ALA A 2 -16.37 14.74 -6.60
C ALA A 2 -17.63 15.61 -6.38
N ARG A 3 -18.09 15.72 -5.13
CA ARG A 3 -19.25 16.57 -4.76
C ARG A 3 -19.01 18.07 -4.85
N MET A 4 -17.77 18.51 -4.61
CA MET A 4 -17.38 19.93 -4.76
C MET A 4 -17.51 20.36 -6.22
N LEU A 5 -17.15 19.46 -7.15
CA LEU A 5 -17.36 19.63 -8.58
C LEU A 5 -18.86 19.57 -8.94
N THR A 6 -19.65 18.69 -8.31
CA THR A 6 -21.12 18.61 -8.53
C THR A 6 -21.87 19.87 -8.11
N ASN A 7 -21.54 20.40 -6.94
CA ASN A 7 -22.30 21.49 -6.31
C ASN A 7 -21.84 22.89 -6.75
N ASN A 8 -20.70 23.00 -7.44
CA ASN A 8 -20.08 24.28 -7.73
C ASN A 8 -19.66 24.37 -9.20
N ARG A 9 -20.62 24.72 -10.07
CA ARG A 9 -20.44 24.74 -11.53
C ARG A 9 -19.30 25.66 -12.00
N VAL A 10 -18.96 26.70 -11.23
CA VAL A 10 -17.84 27.60 -11.51
C VAL A 10 -16.47 26.91 -11.38
N LEU A 11 -16.37 25.87 -10.53
CA LEU A 11 -15.13 25.11 -10.35
C LEU A 11 -14.91 24.08 -11.45
N LEU A 12 -15.98 23.62 -12.12
CA LEU A 12 -15.91 22.63 -13.21
C LEU A 12 -15.07 23.12 -14.41
N SER A 13 -15.05 24.42 -14.69
CA SER A 13 -14.25 25.00 -15.77
C SER A 13 -12.82 25.36 -15.35
N LYS A 14 -12.52 25.38 -14.05
CA LYS A 14 -11.24 25.87 -13.50
C LYS A 14 -10.36 24.78 -12.87
N ILE A 15 -10.92 23.63 -12.54
CA ILE A 15 -10.20 22.54 -11.85
C ILE A 15 -10.10 21.31 -12.74
N LYS A 16 -8.86 20.88 -13.01
CA LYS A 16 -8.56 19.56 -13.58
C LYS A 16 -8.11 18.64 -12.45
N VAL A 17 -8.67 17.45 -12.36
CA VAL A 17 -8.30 16.43 -11.36
C VAL A 17 -7.74 15.22 -12.09
N ILE A 18 -6.52 14.84 -11.75
CA ILE A 18 -5.87 13.64 -12.28
C ILE A 18 -5.79 12.62 -11.14
N ILE A 19 -6.34 11.43 -11.37
CA ILE A 19 -6.24 10.30 -10.44
C ILE A 19 -5.35 9.28 -11.12
N SER A 20 -4.14 9.11 -10.60
CA SER A 20 -3.16 8.15 -11.12
C SER A 20 -2.96 7.02 -10.12
N SER A 21 -2.89 5.79 -10.63
CA SER A 21 -2.55 4.61 -9.85
C SER A 21 -1.76 3.65 -10.72
N ALA A 22 -0.73 3.01 -10.15
CA ALA A 22 0.02 1.94 -10.81
C ALA A 22 -0.83 0.68 -11.03
N THR A 23 -1.80 0.44 -10.14
CA THR A 23 -2.80 -0.63 -10.28
C THR A 23 -4.15 -0.07 -9.85
N LEU A 24 -5.00 0.25 -10.81
CA LEU A 24 -6.31 0.85 -10.53
C LEU A 24 -7.34 -0.26 -10.25
N HIS A 25 -7.97 -0.23 -9.08
CA HIS A 25 -9.10 -1.11 -8.80
C HIS A 25 -10.28 -0.71 -9.71
N PRO A 26 -10.98 -1.66 -10.38
CA PRO A 26 -12.02 -1.34 -11.38
C PRO A 26 -13.21 -0.53 -10.85
N SER A 27 -13.41 -0.50 -9.54
CA SER A 27 -14.45 0.33 -8.89
C SER A 27 -14.08 1.81 -8.78
N VAL A 28 -12.79 2.18 -8.87
CA VAL A 28 -12.35 3.57 -8.69
C VAL A 28 -12.92 4.49 -9.79
N PRO A 29 -12.85 4.15 -11.09
CA PRO A 29 -13.53 4.92 -12.14
C PRO A 29 -15.04 5.09 -11.89
N LYS A 30 -15.71 4.04 -11.40
CA LYS A 30 -17.16 4.06 -11.12
C LYS A 30 -17.56 5.11 -10.08
N LEU A 31 -16.66 5.48 -9.17
CA LEU A 31 -16.90 6.54 -8.18
C LEU A 31 -17.12 7.92 -8.83
N PHE A 32 -16.51 8.15 -10.00
CA PHE A 32 -16.54 9.45 -10.68
C PHE A 32 -17.54 9.48 -11.84
N GLN A 33 -17.85 8.33 -12.44
CA GLN A 33 -18.85 8.21 -13.52
C GLN A 33 -20.24 8.68 -13.09
N ASN A 34 -20.59 8.55 -11.81
CA ASN A 34 -21.90 8.98 -11.29
C ASN A 34 -22.00 10.50 -11.06
N ILE A 35 -20.95 11.27 -11.33
CA ILE A 35 -20.96 12.72 -11.14
C ILE A 35 -21.48 13.42 -12.39
N LYS A 36 -22.72 13.92 -12.32
CA LYS A 36 -23.33 14.72 -13.39
C LYS A 36 -22.42 15.92 -13.73
N HIS A 37 -22.21 16.15 -15.04
CA HIS A 37 -21.43 17.27 -15.61
C HIS A 37 -19.90 17.20 -15.48
N VAL A 38 -19.32 16.08 -15.04
CA VAL A 38 -17.86 15.86 -15.11
C VAL A 38 -17.53 15.04 -16.35
N LYS A 39 -16.67 15.58 -17.23
CA LYS A 39 -16.11 14.81 -18.34
C LYS A 39 -15.04 13.86 -17.78
N PHE A 40 -15.21 12.58 -18.03
CA PHE A 40 -14.28 11.53 -17.62
C PHE A 40 -13.64 10.91 -18.86
N SER A 41 -12.32 10.80 -18.83
CA SER A 41 -11.51 10.12 -19.84
C SER A 41 -10.59 9.16 -19.12
N GLU A 42 -10.75 7.87 -19.36
CA GLU A 42 -9.85 6.85 -18.84
C GLU A 42 -8.70 6.67 -19.83
N PHE A 43 -7.47 6.83 -19.34
CA PHE A 43 -6.27 6.50 -20.10
C PHE A 43 -5.63 5.31 -19.40
N THR A 44 -5.64 4.18 -20.09
CA THR A 44 -4.89 3.00 -19.64
C THR A 44 -3.68 2.91 -20.55
N ASP A 45 -2.50 3.23 -20.03
CA ASP A 45 -1.27 2.87 -20.72
C ASP A 45 -1.04 1.37 -20.51
N THR A 46 -1.52 0.58 -21.47
CA THR A 46 -1.28 -0.87 -21.51
C THR A 46 0.16 -1.20 -21.95
N ASN A 47 0.92 -0.18 -22.37
CA ASN A 47 2.23 -0.29 -22.99
C ASN A 47 3.36 0.28 -22.11
N MET A 48 3.36 -0.02 -20.81
CA MET A 48 4.63 -0.11 -20.05
C MET A 48 4.99 -1.57 -19.77
N PRO A 49 5.20 -2.42 -20.81
CA PRO A 49 5.81 -3.71 -20.58
C PRO A 49 7.22 -3.50 -20.05
N ALA A 50 7.75 -4.52 -19.39
CA ALA A 50 9.18 -4.60 -19.18
C ALA A 50 9.88 -4.40 -20.55
N LEU A 51 10.74 -3.40 -20.65
CA LEU A 51 11.56 -3.12 -21.85
C LEU A 51 12.49 -4.30 -22.18
N HIS A 52 12.74 -5.16 -21.21
CA HIS A 52 13.59 -6.34 -21.30
C HIS A 52 12.91 -7.57 -20.70
N SER A 53 13.38 -8.77 -21.10
CA SER A 53 12.87 -10.04 -20.58
C SER A 53 13.03 -10.15 -19.06
N VAL A 54 12.07 -10.79 -18.42
CA VAL A 54 12.14 -11.14 -16.99
C VAL A 54 11.83 -12.62 -16.84
N GLU A 55 12.79 -13.38 -16.33
CA GLU A 55 12.60 -14.80 -16.03
C GLU A 55 12.05 -14.97 -14.61
N ARG A 56 11.10 -15.89 -14.43
CA ARG A 56 10.48 -16.16 -13.13
C ARG A 56 10.87 -17.54 -12.63
N PHE A 57 11.48 -17.57 -11.45
CA PHE A 57 11.88 -18.79 -10.75
C PHE A 57 10.99 -19.00 -9.53
N SER A 58 10.32 -20.15 -9.47
CA SER A 58 9.60 -20.58 -8.26
C SER A 58 10.53 -21.41 -7.38
N ARG A 59 10.81 -20.91 -6.17
CA ARG A 59 11.66 -21.60 -5.18
C ARG A 59 10.97 -21.60 -3.82
N PRO A 60 9.89 -22.38 -3.64
CA PRO A 60 9.12 -22.41 -2.39
C PRO A 60 9.87 -23.07 -1.22
N LYS A 61 11.20 -23.30 -1.31
CA LYS A 61 11.98 -24.03 -0.30
C LYS A 61 11.77 -23.42 1.10
N GLU A 62 11.15 -24.21 1.96
CA GLU A 62 10.68 -23.83 3.31
C GLU A 62 11.78 -23.26 4.20
N ASN A 63 13.03 -23.72 4.04
CA ASN A 63 14.15 -23.31 4.91
C ASN A 63 14.55 -21.83 4.76
N ILE A 64 14.61 -21.30 3.52
CA ILE A 64 14.97 -19.88 3.31
C ILE A 64 13.82 -18.98 3.78
N ILE A 65 12.59 -19.42 3.54
CA ILE A 65 11.39 -18.70 3.94
C ILE A 65 11.28 -18.64 5.47
N ASN A 66 11.56 -19.73 6.18
CA ASN A 66 11.51 -19.74 7.65
C ASN A 66 12.59 -18.84 8.27
N ILE A 67 13.81 -18.85 7.73
CA ILE A 67 14.87 -17.94 8.17
C ILE A 67 14.48 -16.47 7.93
N VAL A 68 13.94 -16.15 6.74
CA VAL A 68 13.51 -14.76 6.44
C VAL A 68 12.26 -14.37 7.22
N LYS A 69 11.34 -15.30 7.51
CA LYS A 69 10.13 -15.08 8.33
C LYS A 69 10.44 -14.86 9.80
N GLU A 70 11.38 -15.60 10.38
CA GLU A 70 11.80 -15.42 11.78
C GLU A 70 12.57 -14.12 12.00
N LEU A 71 13.20 -13.58 10.95
CA LEU A 71 13.89 -12.30 10.99
C LEU A 71 12.89 -11.16 10.75
N TYR A 72 12.11 -10.87 11.79
CA TYR A 72 11.08 -9.81 11.83
C TYR A 72 11.56 -8.40 11.43
N LYS A 73 12.87 -8.17 11.31
CA LYS A 73 13.43 -6.85 11.05
C LYS A 73 14.43 -6.90 9.91
N VAL A 74 14.24 -6.04 8.92
CA VAL A 74 15.15 -5.79 7.79
C VAL A 74 16.63 -5.72 8.23
N ASN A 75 16.92 -5.09 9.37
CA ASN A 75 18.27 -5.00 9.93
C ASN A 75 18.87 -6.36 10.35
N GLN A 76 18.05 -7.29 10.82
CA GLN A 76 18.50 -8.65 11.14
C GLN A 76 18.90 -9.40 9.87
N CYS A 77 18.15 -9.27 8.77
CA CYS A 77 18.52 -9.86 7.49
C CYS A 77 19.86 -9.31 6.97
N CYS A 78 20.10 -7.99 7.11
CA CYS A 78 21.40 -7.41 6.75
C CYS A 78 22.55 -8.01 7.56
N ARG A 79 22.36 -8.22 8.88
CA ARG A 79 23.37 -8.84 9.74
C ARG A 79 23.63 -10.29 9.37
N LEU A 80 22.56 -11.08 9.20
CA LEU A 80 22.69 -12.48 8.82
C LEU A 80 23.38 -12.63 7.47
N LEU A 81 23.06 -11.79 6.48
CA LEU A 81 23.74 -11.83 5.18
C LEU A 81 25.24 -11.55 5.33
N ALA A 82 25.61 -10.57 6.16
CA ALA A 82 27.02 -10.28 6.43
C ALA A 82 27.70 -11.46 7.15
N GLU A 83 27.03 -12.15 8.07
CA GLU A 83 27.57 -13.32 8.76
C GLU A 83 27.76 -14.52 7.80
N VAL A 84 26.72 -14.89 7.06
CA VAL A 84 26.75 -16.03 6.11
C VAL A 84 27.75 -15.80 4.97
N SER A 85 27.90 -14.55 4.53
CA SER A 85 28.87 -14.18 3.49
C SER A 85 30.27 -13.93 4.02
N GLN A 86 30.55 -14.14 5.31
CA GLN A 86 31.84 -13.81 5.93
C GLN A 86 32.27 -12.36 5.67
N LYS A 87 31.29 -11.44 5.71
CA LYS A 87 31.39 -9.99 5.47
C LYS A 87 31.79 -9.60 4.04
N THR A 88 31.74 -10.53 3.08
CA THR A 88 31.99 -10.22 1.67
C THR A 88 30.79 -9.51 1.01
N ILE A 89 29.57 -9.76 1.50
CA ILE A 89 28.35 -9.12 0.99
C ILE A 89 27.74 -8.25 2.10
N VAL A 90 27.46 -6.98 1.76
CA VAL A 90 26.80 -6.02 2.66
C VAL A 90 25.38 -5.77 2.20
N GLY A 91 24.41 -6.10 3.05
CA GLY A 91 23.00 -5.78 2.86
C GLY A 91 22.64 -4.40 3.42
N TYR A 92 21.83 -3.64 2.69
CA TYR A 92 21.37 -2.32 3.11
C TYR A 92 19.86 -2.31 3.40
N PRO A 93 19.44 -1.80 4.57
CA PRO A 93 18.03 -1.72 4.90
C PRO A 93 17.38 -0.53 4.21
N LEU A 94 16.25 -0.74 3.52
CA LEU A 94 15.43 0.32 2.94
C LEU A 94 14.03 0.29 3.55
N VAL A 95 13.81 1.14 4.55
CA VAL A 95 12.55 1.22 5.33
C VAL A 95 12.00 2.64 5.37
N GLN A 96 10.70 2.77 5.61
CA GLN A 96 9.97 4.04 5.50
C GLN A 96 10.39 5.07 6.55
N SER A 97 10.88 4.63 7.71
CA SER A 97 11.34 5.52 8.78
C SER A 97 12.68 6.20 8.49
N GLN A 98 13.39 5.81 7.43
CA GLN A 98 14.65 6.44 7.04
C GLN A 98 14.42 7.74 6.26
N SER A 99 15.35 8.69 6.40
CA SER A 99 15.34 9.90 5.58
C SER A 99 15.63 9.59 4.11
N SER A 100 15.11 10.41 3.20
CA SER A 100 15.35 10.29 1.76
C SER A 100 16.84 10.37 1.39
N SER A 101 17.65 11.12 2.16
CA SER A 101 19.10 11.19 1.98
C SER A 101 19.79 9.88 2.33
N THR A 102 19.35 9.20 3.39
CA THR A 102 19.86 7.88 3.80
C THR A 102 19.53 6.83 2.76
N GLN A 103 18.27 6.79 2.29
CA GLN A 103 17.84 5.85 1.26
C GLN A 103 18.63 6.05 -0.04
N LYS A 104 18.81 7.29 -0.51
CA LYS A 104 19.63 7.60 -1.70
C LYS A 104 21.09 7.17 -1.51
N LYS A 105 21.69 7.44 -0.34
CA LYS A 105 23.06 7.02 -0.03
C LYS A 105 23.21 5.50 -0.11
N TYR A 106 22.24 4.75 0.42
CA TYR A 106 22.24 3.29 0.32
C TYR A 106 22.10 2.83 -1.12
N LEU A 107 21.19 3.41 -1.90
CA LEU A 107 21.02 3.08 -3.33
C LEU A 107 22.28 3.33 -4.15
N GLN A 108 23.05 4.37 -3.84
CA GLN A 108 24.32 4.68 -4.53
C GLN A 108 25.46 3.73 -4.15
N LYS A 109 25.47 3.24 -2.91
CA LYS A 109 26.57 2.42 -2.37
C LYS A 109 26.33 0.92 -2.46
N GLY A 110 25.07 0.50 -2.38
CA GLY A 110 24.67 -0.88 -2.16
C GLY A 110 24.34 -1.63 -3.44
N SER A 111 24.50 -2.95 -3.38
CA SER A 111 24.05 -3.87 -4.44
C SER A 111 22.97 -4.83 -3.95
N VAL A 112 22.89 -5.06 -2.63
CA VAL A 112 21.88 -5.92 -2.00
C VAL A 112 21.07 -5.10 -1.02
N PHE A 113 19.75 -5.13 -1.18
CA PHE A 113 18.82 -4.34 -0.39
C PHE A 113 17.76 -5.24 0.22
N PHE A 114 17.51 -5.05 1.51
CA PHE A 114 16.32 -5.59 2.17
C PHE A 114 15.34 -4.44 2.34
N SER A 115 14.11 -4.59 1.84
CA SER A 115 13.12 -3.51 1.86
C SER A 115 11.74 -3.98 2.28
N THR A 116 10.94 -3.03 2.77
CA THR A 116 9.51 -3.19 2.96
C THR A 116 8.75 -2.69 1.71
N THR A 117 7.57 -2.10 1.88
CA THR A 117 6.78 -1.46 0.81
C THR A 117 7.48 -0.27 0.14
N VAL A 118 8.60 0.22 0.68
CA VAL A 118 9.34 1.36 0.11
C VAL A 118 9.90 1.04 -1.28
N ALA A 119 10.42 -0.18 -1.48
CA ALA A 119 10.88 -0.62 -2.79
C ALA A 119 9.74 -0.84 -3.80
N GLU A 120 8.50 -1.06 -3.32
CA GLU A 120 7.34 -1.30 -4.17
C GLU A 120 6.87 -0.04 -4.89
N THR A 121 6.92 1.14 -4.25
CA THR A 121 6.25 2.35 -4.75
C THR A 121 7.18 3.54 -5.02
N SER A 122 8.22 3.78 -4.22
CA SER A 122 8.86 5.11 -4.18
C SER A 122 10.32 5.18 -4.62
N LEU A 123 10.99 4.06 -4.83
CA LEU A 123 12.42 4.03 -5.18
C LEU A 123 12.67 3.61 -6.63
N THR A 124 13.64 4.28 -7.25
CA THR A 124 14.21 3.88 -8.54
C THR A 124 15.54 3.20 -8.26
N PHE A 125 15.69 1.98 -8.79
CA PHE A 125 16.91 1.19 -8.68
C PHE A 125 17.61 1.18 -10.04
N PRO A 126 18.70 1.93 -10.22
CA PRO A 126 19.52 1.81 -11.41
C PRO A 126 20.02 0.37 -11.51
N SER A 127 19.79 -0.30 -12.65
CA SER A 127 20.30 -1.65 -12.93
C SER A 127 19.79 -2.76 -12.01
N LEU A 128 18.52 -2.70 -11.57
CA LEU A 128 17.91 -3.80 -10.82
C LEU A 128 17.81 -5.07 -11.68
N LYS A 129 18.59 -6.10 -11.32
CA LYS A 129 18.61 -7.39 -12.02
C LYS A 129 17.81 -8.49 -11.31
N TYR A 130 17.81 -8.49 -9.98
CA TYR A 130 17.25 -9.59 -9.19
C TYR A 130 16.23 -9.08 -8.18
N VAL A 131 15.08 -9.77 -8.07
CA VAL A 131 14.11 -9.58 -6.98
C VAL A 131 13.87 -10.92 -6.31
N VAL A 132 14.02 -10.97 -4.98
CA VAL A 132 13.63 -12.13 -4.16
C VAL A 132 12.41 -11.74 -3.36
N ASP A 133 11.26 -12.36 -3.64
CA ASP A 133 9.97 -11.99 -3.07
C ASP A 133 9.43 -13.10 -2.16
N THR A 134 9.23 -12.77 -0.89
CA THR A 134 8.64 -13.67 0.11
C THR A 134 7.15 -13.87 -0.09
N GLY A 135 6.49 -13.01 -0.87
CA GLY A 135 5.04 -13.03 -1.04
C GLY A 135 4.26 -12.53 0.18
N MET A 136 4.95 -12.00 1.18
CA MET A 136 4.37 -11.47 2.42
C MET A 136 4.46 -9.94 2.47
N ILE A 137 3.61 -9.33 3.30
CA ILE A 137 3.60 -7.91 3.59
C ILE A 137 3.14 -7.68 5.02
N ASN A 138 3.75 -6.69 5.68
CA ASN A 138 3.32 -6.23 6.98
C ASN A 138 2.29 -5.11 6.82
N VAL A 139 1.08 -5.31 7.34
CA VAL A 139 -0.03 -4.36 7.25
C VAL A 139 -0.41 -3.89 8.66
N PRO A 140 -0.55 -2.56 8.87
CA PRO A 140 -1.04 -2.04 10.13
C PRO A 140 -2.56 -2.29 10.23
N ILE A 141 -2.98 -3.01 11.27
CA ILE A 141 -4.37 -3.37 11.54
C ILE A 141 -4.76 -2.84 12.92
N PHE A 142 -5.92 -2.21 13.02
CA PHE A 142 -6.50 -1.81 14.30
C PHE A 142 -7.22 -3.00 14.93
N ASP A 143 -6.75 -3.41 16.10
CA ASP A 143 -7.44 -4.37 16.94
C ASP A 143 -8.48 -3.64 17.78
N ILE A 144 -9.77 -3.93 17.54
CA ILE A 144 -10.89 -3.30 18.26
C ILE A 144 -10.94 -3.77 19.72
N GLY A 145 -10.58 -5.03 20.01
CA GLY A 145 -10.61 -5.58 21.36
C GLY A 145 -9.55 -4.95 22.26
N ASP A 146 -8.32 -4.90 21.75
CA ASP A 146 -7.17 -4.31 22.47
C ASP A 146 -7.03 -2.79 22.26
N ARG A 147 -7.84 -2.20 21.36
CA ARG A 147 -7.85 -0.77 21.01
C ARG A 147 -6.48 -0.23 20.60
N ARG A 148 -5.70 -1.03 19.87
CA ARG A 148 -4.35 -0.66 19.46
C ARG A 148 -4.09 -1.03 18.02
N MET A 149 -3.19 -0.28 17.40
CA MET A 149 -2.62 -0.68 16.11
C MET A 149 -1.60 -1.80 16.34
N ILE A 150 -1.77 -2.90 15.61
CA ILE A 150 -0.79 -3.98 15.50
C ILE A 150 -0.25 -4.04 14.09
N LEU A 151 0.97 -4.55 13.93
CA LEU A 151 1.53 -4.87 12.63
C LEU A 151 1.35 -6.36 12.38
N LYS A 152 0.55 -6.74 11.38
CA LYS A 152 0.30 -8.15 11.07
C LYS A 152 0.96 -8.52 9.75
N GLU A 153 1.70 -9.61 9.75
CA GLU A 153 2.21 -10.21 8.52
C GLU A 153 1.08 -10.99 7.82
N VAL A 154 0.84 -10.67 6.55
CA VAL A 154 -0.20 -11.29 5.72
C VAL A 154 0.33 -11.57 4.31
N PRO A 155 -0.25 -12.53 3.57
CA PRO A 155 0.05 -12.70 2.16
C PRO A 155 -0.23 -11.42 1.36
N ALA A 156 0.71 -11.02 0.51
CA ALA A 156 0.55 -9.88 -0.37
C ALA A 156 -0.50 -10.16 -1.46
N ALA A 157 -1.28 -9.14 -1.81
CA ALA A 157 -2.23 -9.20 -2.90
C ALA A 157 -1.53 -9.34 -4.26
N GLU A 158 -2.24 -9.87 -5.26
CA GLU A 158 -1.71 -10.03 -6.62
C GLU A 158 -1.23 -8.71 -7.22
N SER A 159 -1.99 -7.62 -7.03
CA SER A 159 -1.59 -6.31 -7.55
C SER A 159 -0.26 -5.83 -6.96
N THR A 160 -0.01 -6.08 -5.67
CA THR A 160 1.28 -5.77 -5.01
C THR A 160 2.41 -6.61 -5.56
N ILE A 161 2.19 -7.92 -5.75
CA ILE A 161 3.18 -8.81 -6.38
C ILE A 161 3.51 -8.37 -7.80
N LYS A 162 2.49 -7.98 -8.58
CA LYS A 162 2.67 -7.42 -9.93
C LYS A 162 3.52 -6.15 -9.90
N GLN A 163 3.32 -5.26 -8.93
CA GLN A 163 4.15 -4.07 -8.77
C GLN A 163 5.61 -4.41 -8.42
N ARG A 164 5.84 -5.39 -7.52
CA ARG A 164 7.19 -5.89 -7.18
C ARG A 164 7.88 -6.52 -8.39
N TYR A 165 7.17 -7.34 -9.16
CA TYR A 165 7.66 -7.92 -10.42
C TYR A 165 8.00 -6.83 -11.45
N GLY A 166 7.14 -5.83 -11.62
CA GLY A 166 7.32 -4.71 -12.55
C GLY A 166 8.45 -3.74 -12.19
N ARG A 167 9.22 -4.02 -11.13
CA ARG A 167 10.50 -3.34 -10.85
C ARG A 167 11.64 -3.88 -11.72
N LEU A 168 11.53 -5.10 -12.22
CA LEU A 168 12.49 -5.72 -13.14
C LEU A 168 12.21 -5.32 -14.59
N GLY A 169 13.20 -5.54 -15.45
CA GLY A 169 13.04 -5.42 -16.90
C GLY A 169 12.92 -3.97 -17.42
N ARG A 170 13.16 -2.96 -16.57
CA ARG A 170 13.11 -1.54 -16.98
C ARG A 170 14.39 -1.05 -17.66
N THR A 171 15.54 -1.55 -17.24
CA THR A 171 16.85 -1.09 -17.75
C THR A 171 17.68 -2.20 -18.36
N GLN A 172 17.37 -3.47 -18.04
CA GLN A 172 18.09 -4.66 -18.51
C GLN A 172 17.25 -5.91 -18.19
N PRO A 173 17.57 -7.09 -18.77
CA PRO A 173 16.95 -8.35 -18.39
C PRO A 173 17.06 -8.62 -16.89
N GLY A 174 16.01 -9.22 -16.32
CA GLY A 174 15.92 -9.46 -14.88
C GLY A 174 15.43 -10.85 -14.51
N GLU A 175 15.58 -11.20 -13.23
CA GLU A 175 15.19 -12.49 -12.68
C GLU A 175 14.38 -12.28 -11.40
N TYR A 176 13.19 -12.88 -11.35
CA TYR A 176 12.28 -12.80 -10.22
C TYR A 176 12.20 -14.15 -9.51
N TYR A 177 12.61 -14.19 -8.25
CA TYR A 177 12.59 -15.37 -7.40
C TYR A 177 11.40 -15.31 -6.44
N ALA A 178 10.37 -16.10 -6.73
CA ALA A 178 9.21 -16.27 -5.86
C ALA A 178 9.51 -17.32 -4.78
N LEU A 179 9.57 -16.90 -3.52
CA LEU A 179 9.69 -17.79 -2.36
C LEU A 179 8.32 -18.18 -1.80
N TYR A 180 7.36 -18.40 -2.70
CA TYR A 180 6.00 -18.80 -2.36
C TYR A 180 5.45 -19.59 -3.54
N ASP A 181 4.43 -20.40 -3.29
CA ASP A 181 3.70 -21.07 -4.36
C ASP A 181 2.90 -20.04 -5.17
N PRO A 182 3.21 -19.81 -6.46
CA PRO A 182 2.47 -18.89 -7.31
C PRO A 182 1.02 -19.30 -7.54
N GLU A 183 0.68 -20.58 -7.37
CA GLU A 183 -0.69 -21.10 -7.53
C GLU A 183 -1.56 -20.89 -6.28
N HIS A 184 -0.97 -20.44 -5.17
CA HIS A 184 -1.73 -20.16 -3.96
C HIS A 184 -2.69 -19.00 -4.20
N LYS A 185 -3.99 -19.22 -3.95
CA LYS A 185 -5.04 -18.20 -4.14
C LYS A 185 -4.74 -16.95 -3.32
N LYS A 186 -4.57 -15.81 -4.00
CA LYS A 186 -4.35 -14.51 -3.38
C LYS A 186 -5.53 -13.58 -3.63
N LYS A 187 -5.70 -12.60 -2.75
CA LYS A 187 -6.63 -11.50 -3.03
C LYS A 187 -6.09 -10.70 -4.22
N GLN A 188 -6.97 -10.29 -5.12
CA GLN A 188 -6.58 -9.52 -6.30
C GLN A 188 -5.97 -8.16 -5.91
N PHE A 189 -6.57 -7.50 -4.91
CA PHE A 189 -6.16 -6.18 -4.40
C PHE A 189 -5.99 -6.19 -2.87
N PRO A 190 -5.15 -5.31 -2.30
CA PRO A 190 -5.04 -5.12 -0.87
C PRO A 190 -6.35 -4.61 -0.29
N ILE A 191 -6.69 -5.08 0.92
CA ILE A 191 -7.81 -4.53 1.68
C ILE A 191 -7.51 -3.04 1.96
N PRO A 192 -8.43 -2.10 1.67
CA PRO A 192 -8.18 -0.69 1.89
C PRO A 192 -7.89 -0.34 3.34
N GLN A 193 -6.97 0.59 3.56
CA GLN A 193 -6.50 0.96 4.91
C GLN A 193 -7.64 1.48 5.79
N ILE A 194 -8.66 2.15 5.23
CA ILE A 194 -9.83 2.60 5.98
C ILE A 194 -10.62 1.43 6.61
N CYS A 195 -10.53 0.23 6.06
CA CYS A 195 -11.19 -0.96 6.62
C CYS A 195 -10.38 -1.61 7.76
N GLN A 196 -9.14 -1.17 7.99
CA GLN A 196 -8.19 -1.79 8.93
C GLN A 196 -7.53 -0.77 9.86
N SER A 197 -7.96 0.50 9.88
CA SER A 197 -7.38 1.56 10.71
C SER A 197 -8.26 1.93 11.89
N ASP A 198 -7.67 2.61 12.87
CA ASP A 198 -8.45 3.39 13.82
C ASP A 198 -9.19 4.51 13.08
N LEU A 199 -10.52 4.50 13.21
CA LEU A 199 -11.42 5.40 12.51
C LEU A 199 -11.72 6.68 13.30
N ILE A 200 -11.29 6.81 14.56
CA ILE A 200 -11.62 7.95 15.45
C ILE A 200 -11.29 9.29 14.81
N SER A 201 -10.06 9.44 14.29
CA SER A 201 -9.61 10.70 13.69
C SER A 201 -10.41 11.04 12.41
N ILE A 202 -10.74 10.03 11.61
CA ILE A 202 -11.51 10.20 10.36
C ILE A 202 -12.96 10.58 10.69
N GLU A 203 -13.61 9.83 11.58
CA GLU A 203 -14.98 10.10 12.04
C GLU A 203 -15.11 11.52 12.60
N PHE A 204 -14.17 11.91 13.47
CA PHE A 204 -14.14 13.25 14.05
C PHE A 204 -13.98 14.34 12.98
N SER A 205 -13.04 14.15 12.06
CA SER A 205 -12.78 15.11 10.97
C SER A 205 -13.97 15.25 10.03
N LEU A 206 -14.65 14.14 9.71
CA LEU A 206 -15.86 14.14 8.89
C LEU A 206 -17.00 14.91 9.57
N ARG A 207 -17.24 14.69 10.86
CA ARG A 207 -18.29 15.42 11.59
C ARG A 207 -17.98 16.90 11.77
N LYS A 208 -16.70 17.26 11.90
CA LYS A 208 -16.26 18.67 11.92
C LYS A 208 -16.27 19.35 10.57
N SER A 209 -16.26 18.58 9.48
CA SER A 209 -16.30 19.15 8.15
C SER A 209 -17.62 19.88 7.90
N PRO A 210 -17.70 20.78 6.90
CA PRO A 210 -18.96 21.41 6.48
C PRO A 210 -20.07 20.42 6.09
N LEU A 211 -19.71 19.14 5.88
CA LEU A 211 -20.68 18.08 5.60
C LEU A 211 -21.49 17.72 6.84
N LYS A 212 -20.98 17.96 8.04
CA LYS A 212 -21.59 17.60 9.34
C LYS A 212 -22.14 16.17 9.36
N ASN A 213 -21.42 15.25 8.74
CA ASN A 213 -21.79 13.86 8.53
C ASN A 213 -20.66 12.95 9.03
N GLY A 214 -20.98 11.72 9.47
CA GLY A 214 -19.99 10.73 9.91
C GLY A 214 -19.60 9.72 8.81
N LEU A 215 -18.91 8.66 9.22
CA LEU A 215 -18.50 7.53 8.40
C LEU A 215 -19.68 6.78 7.79
N ASP A 216 -20.83 6.76 8.46
CA ASP A 216 -22.07 6.20 7.90
C ASP A 216 -22.50 6.88 6.61
N TYR A 217 -22.21 8.17 6.46
CA TYR A 217 -22.43 8.89 5.22
C TYR A 217 -21.31 8.62 4.21
N LEU A 218 -20.05 8.51 4.64
CA LEU A 218 -18.93 8.28 3.72
C LEU A 218 -18.98 6.87 3.10
N LYS A 219 -19.38 5.85 3.87
CA LYS A 219 -19.32 4.44 3.45
C LYS A 219 -20.09 4.16 2.15
N GLN A 220 -21.18 4.88 1.89
CA GLN A 220 -21.97 4.73 0.66
C GLN A 220 -21.19 5.07 -0.63
N PHE A 221 -20.07 5.78 -0.51
CA PHE A 221 -19.19 6.16 -1.62
C PHE A 221 -17.89 5.37 -1.66
N LEU A 222 -17.68 4.42 -0.74
CA LEU A 222 -16.46 3.63 -0.71
C LEU A 222 -16.66 2.32 -1.47
N PRO A 223 -15.68 1.90 -2.30
CA PRO A 223 -15.77 0.65 -3.03
C PRO A 223 -15.71 -0.56 -2.10
N GLU A 224 -14.93 -0.47 -1.04
CA GLU A 224 -14.93 -1.40 0.09
C GLU A 224 -15.10 -0.58 1.37
N GLN A 225 -16.02 -1.02 2.22
CA GLN A 225 -16.51 -0.25 3.36
C GLN A 225 -15.93 -0.80 4.66
N PRO A 226 -15.61 0.07 5.64
CA PRO A 226 -15.42 -0.38 7.02
C PRO A 226 -16.66 -1.11 7.52
N THR A 227 -16.48 -2.09 8.40
CA THR A 227 -17.61 -2.83 8.96
C THR A 227 -18.51 -1.91 9.79
N SER A 228 -19.81 -2.18 9.82
CA SER A 228 -20.75 -1.39 10.63
C SER A 228 -20.40 -1.45 12.12
N ALA A 229 -19.83 -2.57 12.59
CA ALA A 229 -19.31 -2.71 13.95
C ALA A 229 -18.14 -1.77 14.24
N ALA A 230 -17.18 -1.63 13.31
CA ALA A 230 -16.06 -0.70 13.47
C ALA A 230 -16.54 0.75 13.53
N ILE A 231 -17.46 1.15 12.65
CA ILE A 231 -18.05 2.49 12.65
C ILE A 231 -18.79 2.75 13.97
N TYR A 232 -19.65 1.83 14.39
CA TYR A 232 -20.40 1.93 15.64
C TYR A 232 -19.46 2.10 16.85
N TYR A 233 -18.45 1.24 16.97
CA TYR A 233 -17.46 1.31 18.05
C TYR A 233 -16.77 2.68 18.08
N THR A 234 -16.31 3.18 16.93
CA THR A 234 -15.69 4.49 16.81
C THR A 234 -16.62 5.63 17.24
N THR A 235 -17.90 5.58 16.85
CA THR A 235 -18.89 6.56 17.28
C THR A 235 -19.09 6.53 18.79
N GLN A 236 -19.19 5.35 19.41
CA GLN A 236 -19.33 5.21 20.86
C GLN A 236 -18.10 5.73 21.61
N GLU A 237 -16.89 5.46 21.12
CA GLU A 237 -15.67 5.99 21.76
C GLU A 237 -15.59 7.52 21.68
N LEU A 238 -16.00 8.15 20.57
CA LEU A 238 -16.06 9.62 20.50
C LEU A 238 -17.05 10.22 21.52
N VAL A 239 -18.20 9.57 21.74
CA VAL A 239 -19.16 9.95 22.79
C VAL A 239 -18.53 9.77 24.18
N ARG A 240 -17.88 8.62 24.42
CA ARG A 240 -17.23 8.28 25.68
C ARG A 240 -16.11 9.25 26.06
N MET A 241 -15.33 9.70 25.09
CA MET A 241 -14.25 10.68 25.29
C MET A 241 -14.76 12.06 25.75
N GLN A 242 -16.06 12.23 25.97
CA GLN A 242 -16.70 13.48 26.36
C GLN A 242 -16.26 14.65 25.49
N ILE A 243 -16.06 14.37 24.19
CA ILE A 243 -15.82 15.39 23.17
C ILE A 243 -17.16 16.13 23.01
N LYS A 244 -17.50 16.98 24.00
CA LYS A 244 -18.69 17.82 24.05
C LYS A 244 -18.56 18.88 22.97
N TRP A 245 -19.21 18.66 21.82
CA TRP A 245 -19.45 19.73 20.86
C TRP A 245 -20.93 19.75 20.48
N ARG A 246 -21.55 20.92 20.67
CA ARG A 246 -22.97 21.26 20.45
C ARG A 246 -23.51 21.02 19.02
N ASN A 247 -22.74 20.43 18.09
CA ASN A 247 -23.09 20.35 16.67
C ASN A 247 -22.61 19.06 15.95
N VAL A 248 -22.26 18.00 16.69
CA VAL A 248 -21.61 16.78 16.14
C VAL A 248 -22.52 15.56 16.17
N PHE A 249 -23.59 15.60 16.97
CA PHE A 249 -24.63 14.58 17.06
C PHE A 249 -25.99 15.25 16.96
#